data_AF-A0A8S0H3L7-F1
#
_entry.id   AF-A0A8S0H3L7-F1
#
_cell.length_a   1.000
_cell.length_b   1.000
_cell.length_c   1.000
_cell.angle_alpha   90.00
_cell.angle_beta   90.00
_cell.angle_gamma   90.00
#
_symmetry.space_group_name_H-M   'P 1'
#
loop_
_entity.id
_entity.type
_entity.pdbx_description
1 polymer ?
#
loop_
_entity_poly.entity_id
_entity_poly.type
_entity_poly.pdbx_seq_one_letter_code
_entity_poly.pdbx_strand_id
1 'polypeptide(L)' 'MREGVSAEEALVHVALLLKCAEEVCDEITQQGSGLERGLIWSMVHSVEMARAVVEALLDGQRGG' A
#
# COMPACT_ATOMS: atom_id res chain seq x y z
N MET A 1 19.72 18.79 6.63
CA MET A 1 18.52 17.94 6.59
C MET A 1 17.32 18.87 6.65
N ARG A 2 16.33 18.77 5.74
CA ARG A 2 15.07 19.49 5.96
C ARG A 2 14.48 18.98 7.26
N GLU A 3 14.07 19.87 8.16
CA GLU A 3 13.25 19.52 9.31
C GLU A 3 11.92 19.00 8.77
N GLY A 4 11.80 17.68 8.70
CA GLY A 4 10.71 17.00 8.04
C GLY A 4 10.82 15.51 8.33
N VAL A 5 9.64 14.90 8.44
CA VAL A 5 9.33 13.48 8.68
C VAL A 5 10.49 12.56 8.28
N SER A 6 10.95 11.72 9.22
CA SER A 6 12.04 10.80 8.96
C SER A 6 11.70 9.83 7.83
N ALA A 7 12.71 9.23 7.18
CA ALA A 7 12.46 8.25 6.13
C ALA A 7 11.61 7.07 6.65
N GLU A 8 11.85 6.62 7.88
CA GLU A 8 11.04 5.57 8.53
C GLU A 8 9.59 6.04 8.72
N GLU A 9 9.39 7.23 9.27
CA GLU A 9 8.05 7.77 9.53
C GLU A 9 7.28 8.02 8.22
N ALA A 10 7.96 8.45 7.16
CA ALA A 10 7.38 8.55 5.82
C ALA A 10 6.95 7.18 5.28
N LEU A 11 7.79 6.14 5.44
CA LEU A 11 7.46 4.78 5.02
C LEU A 11 6.30 4.19 5.84
N VAL A 12 6.19 4.48 7.13
CA VAL A 12 5.04 4.12 7.97
C VAL A 12 3.76 4.74 7.41
N HIS A 13 3.78 6.04 7.07
CA HIS A 13 2.62 6.70 6.47
C HIS A 13 2.26 6.12 5.10
N VAL A 14 3.24 5.79 4.27
CA VAL A 14 3.01 5.14 2.96
C VAL A 14 2.39 3.76 3.15
N ALA A 15 2.86 2.95 4.10
CA ALA A 15 2.27 1.64 4.39
C ALA A 15 0.80 1.74 4.82
N LEU A 16 0.47 2.74 5.66
CA LEU A 16 -0.91 3.05 6.06
C LEU A 16 -1.78 3.43 4.86
N LEU A 17 -1.29 4.29 3.96
CA LEU A 17 -2.03 4.69 2.76
C LEU A 17 -2.29 3.50 1.82
N LEU A 18 -1.29 2.63 1.64
CA LEU A 18 -1.42 1.42 0.82
C LEU A 18 -2.43 0.44 1.43
N LYS A 19 -2.42 0.27 2.75
CA LYS A 19 -3.44 -0.52 3.44
C LYS A 19 -4.86 0.04 3.25
N CYS A 20 -5.05 1.36 3.36
CA CYS A 20 -6.35 1.96 3.07
C CYS A 20 -6.76 1.76 1.59
N ALA A 21 -5.81 1.80 0.66
CA ALA A 21 -6.09 1.52 -0.74
C ALA A 21 -6.50 0.05 -0.98
N GLU A 22 -5.90 -0.91 -0.27
CA GLU A 22 -6.34 -2.32 -0.27
C GLU A 22 -7.79 -2.43 0.19
N GLU A 23 -8.12 -1.87 1.35
CA GLU A 23 -9.47 -1.90 1.94
C GLU A 23 -10.53 -1.30 1.00
N VAL A 24 -10.22 -0.16 0.35
CA VAL A 24 -11.10 0.47 -0.63
C VAL A 24 -11.26 -0.41 -1.88
N CYS A 25 -10.17 -0.99 -2.40
CA CYS A 25 -10.25 -1.82 -3.59
C CYS A 25 -11.01 -3.14 -3.33
N ASP A 26 -10.91 -3.70 -2.12
CA ASP A 26 -11.71 -4.86 -1.70
C ASP A 26 -13.20 -4.55 -1.71
N GLU A 27 -13.60 -3.40 -1.15
CA GLU A 27 -15.01 -2.99 -1.12
C GLU A 27 -15.57 -2.73 -2.52
N ILE A 28 -14.81 -2.07 -3.40
CA ILE A 28 -15.22 -1.87 -4.81
C ILE A 28 -15.25 -3.21 -5.56
N THR A 29 -14.32 -4.14 -5.30
CA THR A 29 -14.32 -5.48 -5.90
C THR A 29 -15.58 -6.27 -5.52
N GLN A 30 -16.07 -6.13 -4.28
CA GLN A 30 -17.30 -6.77 -3.81
C GLN A 30 -18.56 -6.19 -4.47
N GLN A 31 -18.54 -4.91 -4.87
CA GLN A 31 -19.69 -4.24 -5.50
C GLN A 31 -19.64 -4.24 -7.04
N GLY A 32 -18.48 -4.45 -7.64
CA GLY A 32 -18.27 -4.41 -9.09
C GLY A 32 -18.63 -5.71 -9.81
N SER A 33 -19.06 -5.61 -11.07
CA SER A 33 -19.28 -6.76 -11.97
C SER A 33 -18.64 -6.52 -13.34
N GLY A 34 -18.23 -7.60 -14.03
CA GLY A 34 -17.65 -7.51 -15.37
C GLY A 34 -16.21 -6.98 -15.41
N LEU A 35 -15.89 -6.16 -16.42
CA LEU A 35 -14.53 -5.69 -16.71
C LEU A 35 -13.92 -4.86 -15.57
N GLU A 36 -14.74 -4.04 -14.91
CA GLU A 36 -14.33 -3.19 -13.79
C GLU A 36 -13.73 -4.02 -12.65
N ARG A 37 -14.33 -5.19 -12.35
CA ARG A 37 -13.82 -6.13 -11.34
C ARG A 37 -12.40 -6.60 -11.66
N GLY A 38 -12.10 -6.90 -12.92
CA GLY A 38 -10.77 -7.35 -13.34
C GLY A 38 -9.71 -6.24 -13.24
N LEU A 39 -10.10 -5.00 -13.56
CA LEU A 39 -9.23 -3.83 -13.41
C LEU A 39 -8.95 -3.52 -11.94
N ILE A 40 -9.96 -3.58 -11.08
CA ILE A 40 -9.80 -3.38 -9.63
C ILE A 40 -8.95 -4.50 -9.04
N TRP A 41 -9.15 -5.76 -9.44
CA TRP A 41 -8.30 -6.87 -8.98
C TRP A 41 -6.82 -6.67 -9.35
N SER A 42 -6.55 -6.15 -10.55
CA SER A 42 -5.18 -5.80 -10.97
C SER A 42 -4.61 -4.64 -10.14
N MET A 43 -5.46 -3.70 -9.71
CA MET A 43 -5.07 -2.62 -8.82
C MET A 43 -4.77 -3.12 -7.41
N VAL A 44 -5.60 -3.99 -6.82
CA VAL A 44 -5.39 -4.63 -5.50
C VAL A 44 -3.98 -5.22 -5.43
N HIS A 45 -3.64 -6.08 -6.39
CA HIS A 45 -2.32 -6.72 -6.40
C HIS A 45 -1.16 -5.74 -6.53
N SER A 46 -1.32 -4.66 -7.30
CA SER A 46 -0.30 -3.63 -7.42
C SER A 46 -0.06 -2.91 -6.09
N VAL A 47 -1.13 -2.67 -5.33
CA VAL A 47 -1.07 -2.03 -4.00
C VAL A 47 -0.46 -2.98 -2.95
N GLU A 48 -0.90 -4.24 -2.91
CA GLU A 48 -0.35 -5.27 -2.02
C GLU A 48 1.17 -5.42 -2.21
N MET A 49 1.63 -5.48 -3.47
CA MET A 49 3.05 -5.58 -3.77
C MET A 49 3.83 -4.32 -3.35
N ALA A 50 3.27 -3.13 -3.58
CA ALA A 50 3.90 -1.89 -3.14
C ALA A 50 4.02 -1.85 -1.61
N ARG A 51 2.99 -2.33 -0.88
CA ARG A 51 2.99 -2.39 0.57
C ARG A 51 4.05 -3.36 1.09
N ALA A 52 4.13 -4.55 0.52
CA ALA A 52 5.15 -5.55 0.88
C ALA A 52 6.58 -5.01 0.71
N VAL A 53 6.84 -4.22 -0.34
CA VAL A 53 8.14 -3.57 -0.54
C VAL A 53 8.41 -2.51 0.55
N VAL A 54 7.41 -1.71 0.90
CA VAL A 54 7.54 -0.69 1.96
C VAL A 54 7.76 -1.32 3.33
N GLU A 55 7.04 -2.39 3.66
CA GLU A 55 7.22 -3.16 4.90
C GLU A 55 8.63 -3.76 4.96
N ALA A 56 9.13 -4.35 3.86
CA ALA A 56 10.50 -4.87 3.79
C ALA A 56 11.57 -3.77 3.99
N LEU A 57 11.33 -2.56 3.48
CA LEU A 57 12.23 -1.42 3.70
C LEU A 57 12.22 -0.95 5.16
N LEU A 58 11.05 -0.92 5.81
CA LEU A 58 10.92 -0.61 7.24
C LEU A 58 11.64 -1.63 8.12
N ASP A 59 11.49 -2.92 7.81
CA ASP A 59 12.16 -4.01 8.52
C ASP A 59 13.68 -3.92 8.38
N GLY A 60 14.17 -3.58 7.17
CA GLY A 60 15.59 -3.34 6.92
C GLY A 60 16.15 -2.13 7.67
N GLN A 61 15.35 -1.11 7.94
CA GLN A 61 15.76 0.06 8.73
C GLN A 61 15.81 -0.22 10.24
N ARG A 62 14.97 -1.14 10.72
CA ARG A 62 14.92 -1.54 12.14
C ARG A 62 15.96 -2.60 12.52
N GLY A 63 16.46 -3.34 11.54
CA GLY A 63 17.44 -4.42 11.70
C GLY A 63 18.89 -4.08 11.34
N GLY A 64 19.22 -2.79 11.15
CA GLY A 64 20.55 -2.29 10.76
C GLY A 64 21.36 -1.69 11.91
#